data_AF-A0A1B2E8F0-F1
#
_entry.id   AF-A0A1B2E8F0-F1
#
_cell.length_a   1.000
_cell.length_b   1.000
_cell.length_c   1.000
_cell.angle_alpha   90.00
_cell.angle_beta   90.00
_cell.angle_gamma   90.00
#
_symmetry.space_group_name_H-M   'P 1'
#
loop_
_entity.id
_entity.type
_entity.pdbx_description
1 polymer ?
#
loop_
_entity_poly.entity_id
_entity_poly.type
_entity_poly.pdbx_seq_one_letter_code
_entity_poly.pdbx_strand_id
1 'polypeptide(L)'
;MTLKQLGAEEARKFGNLTQMDYLSQTLEGFNERFLMSQLALRFPIMVFNVGSAELASRVREALGEYSVEKPLFNTFFSPLRGGWFKLDKLRLIDTFGQFQEVQCSQYAIAEDMRMSPLPIGQYMMLPPRFMQPTRLDFNWIQARSGEKCDFNLPDSPICGWMIPNYMDQSLLIYDEDGYMLGSLIVTAYEGDRVHWRNAPGTPESAPSIGGSAELPDGINPDMKAFLSEFLRRSREHKEDVLTPFLDLVDSALWVIHQPDSTGSTGLSQYAGKPLALVKARVELVQAGPPAAYKFFETFKGPDSPPDISINQFKMPLWIGETHHTGDGMIGFFVHDDDHDHTGYKQFNSAFADTGYTSDYFRHNRQVDVPASEYTGGTALSLIMDPYATIHLISGMLPVVEHRLPPDRIEAALNRLYLTFYLGPLLAGGQSYVMPLTQLPNREWEFITPGENGAWVETSNLYPSNGNAFLVPSPIKAVEGWLKLRLGESPESQ
;
A
#
# COMPACT_ATOMS: atom_id res chain seq x y z
N MET A 1 -17.79 0.08 -19.47
CA MET A 1 -17.90 -0.57 -20.80
C MET A 1 -17.54 0.49 -21.83
N THR A 2 -16.25 0.74 -22.01
CA THR A 2 -15.73 1.92 -22.69
C THR A 2 -14.99 1.45 -23.93
N LEU A 3 -15.66 1.51 -25.07
CA LEU A 3 -15.01 1.42 -26.37
C LEU A 3 -14.04 2.60 -26.47
N LYS A 4 -12.74 2.35 -26.30
CA LYS A 4 -11.69 3.27 -26.74
C LYS A 4 -11.87 3.46 -28.24
N GLN A 5 -12.17 4.70 -28.64
CA GLN A 5 -12.20 5.16 -30.01
C GLN A 5 -10.81 4.96 -30.64
N LEU A 6 -10.62 3.81 -31.29
CA LEU A 6 -9.58 3.62 -32.29
C LEU A 6 -9.97 4.44 -33.52
N GLY A 7 -9.04 5.28 -33.97
CA GLY A 7 -9.23 6.26 -35.04
C GLY A 7 -9.78 5.64 -36.33
N ALA A 8 -10.65 6.40 -36.98
CA ALA A 8 -11.38 6.02 -38.20
C ALA A 8 -10.47 5.68 -39.42
N GLU A 9 -9.15 5.85 -39.33
CA GLU A 9 -8.21 5.46 -40.38
C GLU A 9 -7.88 3.95 -40.39
N GLU A 10 -7.91 3.26 -39.24
CA GLU A 10 -7.66 1.82 -39.20
C GLU A 10 -8.87 0.99 -39.63
N ALA A 11 -10.10 1.49 -39.42
CA ALA A 11 -11.33 0.81 -39.81
C ALA A 11 -11.39 0.47 -41.33
N ARG A 12 -10.71 1.24 -42.18
CA ARG A 12 -10.59 0.93 -43.62
C ARG A 12 -9.68 -0.27 -43.93
N LYS A 13 -8.71 -0.60 -43.08
CA LYS A 13 -7.90 -1.83 -43.21
C LYS A 13 -8.67 -3.09 -42.79
N PHE A 14 -9.74 -2.93 -41.98
CA PHE A 14 -10.59 -4.04 -41.53
C PHE A 14 -11.65 -4.48 -42.55
N GLY A 15 -11.95 -3.69 -43.58
CA GLY A 15 -12.94 -4.06 -44.62
C GLY A 15 -12.58 -5.29 -45.46
N ASN A 16 -11.31 -5.72 -45.43
CA ASN A 16 -10.86 -6.96 -46.07
C ASN A 16 -10.92 -8.18 -45.15
N LEU A 17 -11.07 -8.02 -43.83
CA LEU A 17 -11.26 -9.14 -42.90
C LEU A 17 -12.65 -9.77 -43.09
N THR A 18 -13.67 -9.01 -43.52
CA THR A 18 -15.00 -9.57 -43.82
C THR A 18 -15.06 -10.51 -45.02
N GLN A 19 -13.98 -10.66 -45.80
CA GLN A 19 -13.90 -11.54 -46.99
C GLN A 19 -13.07 -12.82 -46.76
N MET A 20 -12.55 -13.04 -45.56
CA MET A 20 -11.73 -14.21 -45.24
C MET A 20 -12.46 -15.13 -44.26
N ASP A 21 -12.48 -16.42 -44.57
CA ASP A 21 -12.94 -17.46 -43.64
C ASP A 21 -11.89 -17.65 -42.55
N TYR A 22 -12.16 -17.13 -41.35
CA TYR A 22 -11.27 -17.32 -40.20
C TYR A 22 -11.76 -18.48 -39.34
N LEU A 23 -10.87 -19.46 -39.14
CA LEU A 23 -11.02 -20.44 -38.07
C LEU A 23 -10.30 -19.93 -36.82
N SER A 24 -11.06 -19.70 -35.75
CA SER A 24 -10.51 -19.35 -34.44
C SER A 24 -10.64 -20.54 -33.50
N GLN A 25 -9.53 -20.97 -32.90
CA GLN A 25 -9.51 -22.06 -31.92
C GLN A 25 -8.66 -21.65 -30.72
N THR A 26 -9.15 -21.97 -29.53
CA THR A 26 -8.44 -21.83 -28.26
C THR A 26 -7.43 -22.96 -28.10
N LEU A 27 -6.24 -22.67 -27.56
CA LEU A 27 -5.24 -23.69 -27.20
C LEU A 27 -5.62 -24.39 -25.90
N GLU A 28 -6.71 -25.16 -25.92
CA GLU A 28 -7.16 -25.96 -24.78
C GLU A 28 -6.11 -26.99 -24.38
N GLY A 29 -5.87 -27.17 -23.09
CA GLY A 29 -4.87 -28.10 -22.57
C GLY A 29 -3.44 -27.55 -22.53
N PHE A 30 -3.19 -26.36 -23.11
CA PHE A 30 -1.85 -25.77 -23.11
C PHE A 30 -1.40 -25.36 -21.71
N ASN A 31 -2.27 -24.70 -20.94
CA ASN A 31 -1.93 -24.24 -19.59
C ASN A 31 -1.88 -25.44 -18.61
N GLU A 32 -2.80 -26.38 -18.77
CA GLU A 32 -2.90 -27.61 -17.98
C GLU A 32 -1.63 -28.48 -18.14
N ARG A 33 -1.02 -28.47 -19.33
CA ARG A 33 0.24 -29.17 -19.62
C ARG A 33 1.39 -28.69 -18.74
N PHE A 34 1.45 -27.40 -18.39
CA PHE A 34 2.45 -26.85 -17.47
C PHE A 34 2.28 -27.37 -16.04
N LEU A 35 1.07 -27.76 -15.65
CA LEU A 35 0.73 -28.38 -14.36
C LEU A 35 0.72 -29.91 -14.43
N MET A 36 1.38 -30.48 -15.47
CA MET A 36 1.44 -31.92 -15.72
C MET A 36 0.05 -32.54 -15.77
N SER A 37 -0.90 -31.85 -16.40
CA SER A 37 -2.25 -32.32 -16.65
C SER A 37 -2.52 -32.33 -18.15
N GLN A 38 -3.28 -33.32 -18.62
CA GLN A 38 -3.73 -33.41 -20.00
C GLN A 38 -5.25 -33.50 -19.99
N LEU A 39 -5.91 -32.58 -20.69
CA LEU A 39 -7.31 -32.72 -21.02
C LEU A 39 -7.46 -33.91 -21.98
N ALA A 40 -8.03 -34.98 -21.48
CA ALA A 40 -8.32 -36.18 -22.25
C ALA A 40 -9.62 -36.80 -21.75
N LEU A 41 -10.43 -37.34 -22.65
CA LEU A 41 -11.56 -38.16 -22.26
C LEU A 41 -11.03 -39.43 -21.57
N ARG A 42 -11.36 -39.59 -20.30
CA ARG A 42 -10.96 -40.76 -19.52
C ARG A 42 -12.16 -41.66 -19.31
N PHE A 43 -11.98 -42.95 -19.55
CA PHE A 43 -12.84 -43.95 -18.95
C PHE A 43 -12.48 -44.09 -17.47
N PRO A 44 -13.45 -44.26 -16.54
CA PRO A 44 -13.14 -44.59 -15.15
C PRO A 44 -12.23 -45.82 -15.14
N ILE A 45 -11.37 -45.93 -14.12
CA ILE A 45 -10.42 -47.04 -13.97
C ILE A 45 -11.21 -48.35 -14.03
N MET A 46 -11.19 -49.03 -15.18
CA MET A 46 -11.78 -50.34 -15.33
C MET A 46 -10.78 -51.36 -14.79
N VAL A 47 -11.13 -51.98 -13.67
CA VAL A 47 -10.47 -53.19 -13.20
C VAL A 47 -10.81 -54.27 -14.22
N PHE A 48 -9.84 -54.61 -15.09
CA PHE A 48 -10.03 -55.65 -16.10
C PHE A 48 -10.21 -57.01 -15.41
N ASN A 49 -11.36 -57.64 -15.67
CA ASN A 49 -11.39 -59.09 -15.86
C ASN A 49 -12.58 -59.61 -16.69
N VAL A 50 -13.62 -58.81 -17.00
CA VAL A 50 -14.70 -59.20 -17.93
C VAL A 50 -15.37 -57.94 -18.50
N GLY A 51 -15.76 -57.90 -19.79
CA GLY A 51 -16.37 -56.70 -20.40
C GLY A 51 -17.53 -56.97 -21.37
N SER A 52 -18.63 -56.22 -21.21
CA SER A 52 -19.83 -56.22 -22.08
C SER A 52 -19.93 -54.90 -22.87
N ALA A 53 -20.30 -54.99 -24.16
CA ALA A 53 -20.49 -53.83 -25.05
C ALA A 53 -21.62 -52.88 -24.60
N GLU A 54 -22.62 -53.41 -23.87
CA GLU A 54 -23.76 -52.65 -23.37
C GLU A 54 -23.37 -51.74 -22.20
N LEU A 55 -22.46 -52.22 -21.34
CA LEU A 55 -21.86 -51.44 -20.26
C LEU A 55 -21.03 -50.27 -20.83
N ALA A 56 -20.26 -50.51 -21.90
CA ALA A 56 -19.48 -49.47 -22.56
C ALA A 56 -20.36 -48.36 -23.18
N SER A 57 -21.56 -48.71 -23.66
CA SER A 57 -22.53 -47.72 -24.19
C SER A 57 -23.14 -46.87 -23.07
N ARG A 58 -23.54 -47.49 -21.96
CA ARG A 58 -24.04 -46.78 -20.78
C ARG A 58 -23.00 -45.89 -20.11
N VAL A 59 -21.75 -46.36 -20.04
CA VAL A 59 -20.62 -45.58 -19.53
C VAL A 59 -20.34 -44.38 -20.44
N ARG A 60 -20.45 -44.52 -21.76
CA ARG A 60 -20.30 -43.40 -22.70
C ARG A 60 -21.39 -42.34 -22.53
N GLU A 61 -22.64 -42.75 -22.33
CA GLU A 61 -23.77 -41.86 -22.09
C GLU A 61 -23.65 -41.15 -20.73
N ALA A 62 -23.15 -41.85 -19.70
CA ALA A 62 -22.86 -41.28 -18.38
C ALA A 62 -21.62 -40.37 -18.35
N LEU A 63 -20.65 -40.58 -19.24
CA LEU A 63 -19.41 -39.80 -19.32
C LEU A 63 -19.51 -38.56 -20.21
N GLY A 64 -20.67 -38.29 -20.82
CA GLY A 64 -20.86 -37.16 -21.74
C GLY A 64 -20.51 -35.79 -21.15
N GLU A 65 -20.55 -35.64 -19.83
CA GLU A 65 -20.17 -34.41 -19.11
C GLU A 65 -18.75 -34.46 -18.48
N TYR A 66 -18.00 -35.56 -18.62
CA TYR A 66 -16.75 -35.78 -17.90
C TYR A 66 -15.52 -35.71 -18.80
N SER A 67 -15.04 -34.49 -19.06
CA SER A 67 -13.62 -34.28 -19.37
C SER A 67 -12.83 -34.41 -18.08
N VAL A 68 -12.16 -35.55 -17.87
CA VAL A 68 -11.34 -35.77 -16.65
C VAL A 68 -9.88 -35.49 -16.97
N GLU A 69 -9.30 -34.54 -16.26
CA GLU A 69 -7.86 -34.28 -16.30
C GLU A 69 -7.04 -35.56 -16.08
N LYS A 70 -6.20 -35.90 -17.05
CA LYS A 70 -5.24 -37.00 -16.95
C LYS A 70 -3.92 -36.47 -16.39
N PRO A 71 -3.45 -36.92 -15.23
CA PRO A 71 -2.12 -36.55 -14.76
C PRO A 71 -1.07 -37.12 -15.71
N LEU A 72 -0.13 -36.26 -16.07
CA LEU A 72 1.11 -36.61 -16.72
C LEU A 72 2.15 -36.76 -15.62
N PHE A 73 3.06 -37.69 -15.81
CA PHE A 73 4.15 -37.92 -14.86
C PHE A 73 5.47 -37.75 -15.58
N ASN A 74 6.48 -37.27 -14.85
CA ASN A 74 7.85 -37.14 -15.35
C ASN A 74 7.97 -36.27 -16.61
N THR A 75 7.10 -35.26 -16.75
CA THR A 75 7.11 -34.26 -17.84
C THR A 75 7.52 -32.88 -17.32
N PHE A 76 7.75 -31.94 -18.23
CA PHE A 76 8.01 -30.54 -17.87
C PHE A 76 6.89 -29.99 -16.95
N PHE A 77 7.31 -29.30 -15.89
CA PHE A 77 6.45 -28.65 -14.92
C PHE A 77 6.93 -27.22 -14.72
N SER A 78 6.00 -26.28 -14.79
CA SER A 78 6.29 -24.90 -14.42
C SER A 78 5.00 -24.20 -13.98
N PRO A 79 4.88 -23.82 -12.69
CA PRO A 79 3.67 -23.14 -12.20
C PRO A 79 3.53 -21.71 -12.76
N LEU A 80 4.61 -21.17 -13.34
CA LEU A 80 4.66 -19.87 -13.98
C LEU A 80 4.97 -20.03 -15.47
N ARG A 81 4.09 -19.52 -16.32
CA ARG A 81 4.32 -19.52 -17.77
C ARG A 81 4.93 -18.20 -18.18
N GLY A 82 6.05 -18.25 -18.88
CA GLY A 82 6.67 -17.08 -19.51
C GLY A 82 7.75 -17.49 -20.49
N GLY A 83 8.20 -16.53 -21.30
CA GLY A 83 9.33 -16.72 -22.21
C GLY A 83 8.93 -16.99 -23.66
N TRP A 84 9.76 -17.76 -24.35
CA TRP A 84 9.74 -17.85 -25.81
C TRP A 84 8.85 -19.02 -26.23
N PHE A 85 7.90 -18.76 -27.12
CA PHE A 85 7.05 -19.78 -27.71
C PHE A 85 7.25 -19.82 -29.22
N LYS A 86 7.32 -21.04 -29.75
CA LYS A 86 7.42 -21.32 -31.18
C LYS A 86 6.50 -22.47 -31.53
N LEU A 87 5.77 -22.32 -32.63
CA LEU A 87 5.01 -23.41 -33.23
C LEU A 87 5.94 -24.22 -34.14
N ASP A 88 6.27 -25.44 -33.74
CA ASP A 88 7.07 -26.35 -34.58
C ASP A 88 6.20 -27.15 -35.55
N LYS A 89 5.04 -27.64 -35.09
CA LYS A 89 4.12 -28.46 -35.87
C LYS A 89 2.68 -28.13 -35.52
N LEU A 90 1.85 -27.90 -36.53
CA LEU A 90 0.41 -27.75 -36.40
C LEU A 90 -0.28 -28.83 -37.25
N ARG A 91 -1.22 -29.56 -36.65
CA ARG A 91 -2.01 -30.60 -37.32
C ARG A 91 -3.48 -30.24 -37.20
N LEU A 92 -4.15 -30.08 -38.33
CA LEU A 92 -5.60 -29.96 -38.38
C LEU A 92 -6.16 -31.36 -38.52
N ILE A 93 -6.98 -31.78 -37.56
CA ILE A 93 -7.58 -33.12 -37.54
C ILE A 93 -9.07 -32.96 -37.80
N ASP A 94 -9.58 -33.64 -38.84
CA ASP A 94 -11.01 -33.68 -39.15
C ASP A 94 -11.73 -34.67 -38.21
N THR A 95 -13.05 -34.55 -38.15
CA THR A 95 -14.01 -35.46 -37.49
C THR A 95 -13.77 -36.94 -37.77
N PHE A 96 -13.25 -37.30 -38.96
CA PHE A 96 -12.90 -38.68 -39.34
C PHE A 96 -11.46 -39.10 -38.95
N GLY A 97 -10.71 -38.27 -38.22
CA GLY A 97 -9.36 -38.57 -37.77
C GLY A 97 -8.26 -38.41 -38.83
N GLN A 98 -8.60 -37.89 -40.01
CA GLN A 98 -7.61 -37.49 -41.01
C GLN A 98 -6.91 -36.22 -40.56
N PHE A 99 -5.60 -36.12 -40.77
CA PHE A 99 -4.83 -34.95 -40.36
C PHE A 99 -4.11 -34.28 -41.55
N GLN A 100 -4.10 -32.95 -41.54
CA GLN A 100 -3.29 -32.13 -42.44
C GLN A 100 -2.21 -31.42 -41.63
N GLU A 101 -0.94 -31.56 -42.04
CA GLU A 101 0.16 -30.81 -41.45
C GLU A 101 0.25 -29.42 -42.09
N VAL A 102 0.23 -28.38 -41.24
CA VAL A 102 0.37 -26.98 -41.65
C VAL A 102 1.81 -26.54 -41.35
N GLN A 103 2.48 -25.95 -42.35
CA GLN A 103 3.83 -25.42 -42.17
C GLN A 103 3.80 -24.13 -41.34
N CYS A 104 4.42 -24.15 -40.16
CA CYS A 104 4.51 -23.01 -39.24
C CYS A 104 5.84 -22.27 -39.38
N SER A 105 6.18 -21.79 -40.58
CA SER A 105 7.46 -21.08 -40.80
C SER A 105 7.41 -19.61 -40.37
N GLN A 106 6.26 -18.95 -40.54
CA GLN A 106 6.03 -17.55 -40.16
C GLN A 106 4.55 -17.34 -39.84
N TYR A 107 4.25 -16.60 -38.78
CA TYR A 107 2.88 -16.31 -38.37
C TYR A 107 2.74 -14.86 -37.89
N ALA A 108 1.52 -14.32 -38.00
CA ALA A 108 1.18 -13.01 -37.46
C ALA A 108 1.06 -13.09 -35.94
N ILE A 109 1.77 -12.21 -35.23
CA ILE A 109 1.82 -12.22 -33.76
C ILE A 109 1.00 -11.03 -33.25
N ALA A 110 0.34 -11.13 -32.10
CA ALA A 110 -0.34 -9.98 -31.48
C ALA A 110 0.69 -8.95 -30.96
N GLU A 111 0.36 -7.67 -30.95
CA GLU A 111 1.27 -6.59 -30.54
C GLU A 111 1.91 -6.84 -29.17
N ASP A 112 1.10 -7.22 -28.17
CA ASP A 112 1.55 -7.52 -26.80
C ASP A 112 2.48 -8.75 -26.68
N MET A 113 2.56 -9.57 -27.74
CA MET A 113 3.37 -10.79 -27.79
C MET A 113 4.56 -10.66 -28.74
N ARG A 114 4.71 -9.52 -29.42
CA ARG A 114 5.81 -9.25 -30.35
C ARG A 114 7.05 -8.78 -29.61
N MET A 115 8.20 -9.27 -30.06
CA MET A 115 9.52 -8.75 -29.65
C MET A 115 10.06 -7.69 -30.61
N SER A 116 9.55 -7.68 -31.84
CA SER A 116 9.97 -6.79 -32.92
C SER A 116 8.76 -5.99 -33.39
N PRO A 117 8.94 -4.75 -33.87
CA PRO A 117 7.86 -4.01 -34.51
C PRO A 117 7.29 -4.73 -35.75
N LEU A 118 7.99 -5.74 -36.28
CA LEU A 118 7.52 -6.55 -37.39
C LEU A 118 6.31 -7.43 -36.99
N PRO A 119 5.22 -7.42 -37.78
CA PRO A 119 4.01 -8.16 -37.45
C PRO A 119 4.13 -9.67 -37.65
N ILE A 120 5.12 -10.11 -38.42
CA ILE A 120 5.35 -11.51 -38.80
C ILE A 120 6.64 -11.98 -38.15
N GLY A 121 6.59 -13.14 -37.47
CA GLY A 121 7.74 -13.70 -36.78
C GLY A 121 7.69 -15.22 -36.64
N GLN A 122 8.78 -15.76 -36.09
CA GLN A 122 8.94 -17.20 -35.76
C GLN A 122 8.80 -17.50 -34.27
N TYR A 123 9.02 -16.50 -33.42
CA TYR A 123 8.96 -16.61 -31.97
C TYR A 123 8.01 -15.55 -31.45
N MET A 124 7.14 -15.96 -30.54
CA MET A 124 6.29 -15.06 -29.78
C MET A 124 6.70 -15.07 -28.31
N MET A 125 6.56 -13.93 -27.65
CA MET A 125 6.86 -13.78 -26.24
C MET A 125 5.59 -13.97 -25.42
N LEU A 126 5.58 -14.97 -24.53
CA LEU A 126 4.49 -15.20 -23.60
C LEU A 126 4.70 -14.33 -22.37
N PRO A 127 3.72 -13.48 -21.99
CA PRO A 127 3.82 -12.72 -20.76
C PRO A 127 3.76 -13.66 -19.54
N PRO A 128 4.50 -13.34 -18.46
CA PRO A 128 4.51 -14.11 -17.24
C PRO A 128 3.09 -14.23 -16.66
N ARG A 129 2.61 -15.45 -16.43
CA ARG A 129 1.30 -15.71 -15.81
C ARG A 129 1.34 -16.94 -14.90
N PHE A 130 0.58 -16.91 -13.82
CA PHE A 130 0.33 -18.08 -12.99
C PHE A 130 -0.55 -19.09 -13.72
N MET A 131 -0.17 -20.37 -13.70
CA MET A 131 -0.95 -21.45 -14.30
C MET A 131 -2.08 -21.91 -13.38
N GLN A 132 -1.83 -21.91 -12.07
CA GLN A 132 -2.89 -22.03 -11.07
C GLN A 132 -3.55 -20.67 -10.88
N PRO A 133 -4.90 -20.58 -10.88
CA PRO A 133 -5.59 -19.34 -10.58
C PRO A 133 -5.09 -18.76 -9.24
N THR A 134 -4.50 -17.57 -9.31
CA THR A 134 -3.89 -16.87 -8.18
C THR A 134 -4.46 -15.46 -8.14
N ARG A 135 -4.77 -14.95 -6.94
CA ARG A 135 -5.14 -13.55 -6.74
C ARG A 135 -4.22 -12.89 -5.72
N LEU A 136 -4.08 -11.58 -5.85
CA LEU A 136 -3.45 -10.75 -4.83
C LEU A 136 -4.54 -10.34 -3.84
N ASP A 137 -4.40 -10.74 -2.58
CA ASP A 137 -5.33 -10.46 -1.50
C ASP A 137 -4.71 -9.39 -0.60
N PHE A 138 -5.32 -8.22 -0.55
CA PHE A 138 -4.91 -7.14 0.33
C PHE A 138 -5.95 -6.98 1.43
N ASN A 139 -5.48 -7.02 2.68
CA ASN A 139 -6.33 -6.89 3.85
C ASN A 139 -5.83 -5.76 4.75
N TRP A 140 -6.73 -4.86 5.14
CA TRP A 140 -6.48 -3.93 6.23
C TRP A 140 -6.39 -4.70 7.55
N ILE A 141 -5.40 -4.37 8.37
CA ILE A 141 -5.14 -5.05 9.64
C ILE A 141 -5.43 -4.10 10.79
N GLN A 142 -6.17 -4.57 11.79
CA GLN A 142 -6.53 -3.78 12.96
C GLN A 142 -5.26 -3.34 13.71
N ALA A 143 -5.23 -2.07 14.10
CA ALA A 143 -4.04 -1.45 14.67
C ALA A 143 -3.57 -2.11 15.99
N ARG A 144 -4.50 -2.59 16.83
CA ARG A 144 -4.19 -3.14 18.17
C ARG A 144 -4.21 -4.66 18.26
N SER A 145 -5.14 -5.33 17.58
CA SER A 145 -5.29 -6.79 17.66
C SER A 145 -4.44 -7.54 16.64
N GLY A 146 -4.07 -6.90 15.52
CA GLY A 146 -3.38 -7.56 14.42
C GLY A 146 -4.26 -8.48 13.57
N GLU A 147 -5.58 -8.47 13.79
CA GLU A 147 -6.56 -9.23 13.00
C GLU A 147 -6.98 -8.49 11.73
N LYS A 148 -7.66 -9.17 10.80
CA LYS A 148 -8.22 -8.53 9.60
C LYS A 148 -9.36 -7.58 10.00
N CYS A 149 -9.38 -6.37 9.47
CA CYS A 149 -10.46 -5.42 9.70
C CYS A 149 -11.74 -5.88 8.99
N ASP A 150 -12.86 -5.90 9.72
CA ASP A 150 -14.20 -5.91 9.14
C ASP A 150 -14.82 -4.52 9.33
N PHE A 151 -15.01 -3.79 8.22
CA PHE A 151 -15.58 -2.45 8.29
C PHE A 151 -17.08 -2.43 8.63
N ASN A 152 -17.76 -3.58 8.72
CA ASN A 152 -19.09 -3.67 9.33
C ASN A 152 -19.03 -3.54 10.86
N LEU A 153 -17.88 -3.86 11.46
CA LEU A 153 -17.57 -3.65 12.87
C LEU A 153 -16.80 -2.32 13.05
N PRO A 154 -16.72 -1.77 14.27
CA PRO A 154 -15.94 -0.55 14.54
C PRO A 154 -14.42 -0.77 14.50
N ASP A 155 -13.94 -1.53 13.53
CA ASP A 155 -12.53 -1.86 13.34
C ASP A 155 -11.80 -0.71 12.62
N SER A 156 -10.58 -0.40 13.06
CA SER A 156 -9.72 0.61 12.44
C SER A 156 -8.32 0.06 12.15
N PRO A 157 -7.81 0.23 10.92
CA PRO A 157 -6.43 -0.10 10.60
C PRO A 157 -5.44 1.03 10.94
N ILE A 158 -5.93 2.15 11.47
CA ILE A 158 -5.15 3.36 11.71
C ILE A 158 -4.44 3.24 13.06
N CYS A 159 -3.12 3.33 13.05
CA CYS A 159 -2.28 3.33 14.25
C CYS A 159 -2.12 4.72 14.87
N GLY A 160 -2.34 5.76 14.07
CA GLY A 160 -2.35 7.15 14.51
C GLY A 160 -2.20 8.13 13.35
N TRP A 161 -2.34 9.41 13.67
CA TRP A 161 -2.27 10.50 12.69
C TRP A 161 -1.01 11.33 12.85
N MET A 162 -0.58 11.93 11.75
CA MET A 162 0.58 12.81 11.71
C MET A 162 0.27 14.04 10.88
N ILE A 163 0.68 15.22 11.32
CA ILE A 163 0.56 16.45 10.52
C ILE A 163 1.94 17.12 10.47
N PRO A 164 2.53 17.31 9.27
CA PRO A 164 3.75 18.05 9.14
C PRO A 164 3.46 19.54 9.32
N ASN A 165 4.20 20.17 10.23
CA ASN A 165 4.17 21.60 10.49
C ASN A 165 5.47 22.24 9.98
N TYR A 166 5.41 22.74 8.75
CA TYR A 166 6.53 23.38 8.08
C TYR A 166 6.95 24.72 8.72
N MET A 167 6.08 25.38 9.50
CA MET A 167 6.43 26.64 10.15
C MET A 167 7.45 26.45 11.28
N ASP A 168 7.26 25.41 12.10
CA ASP A 168 8.14 25.09 13.24
C ASP A 168 9.11 23.94 12.94
N GLN A 169 9.17 23.45 11.69
CA GLN A 169 9.89 22.22 11.31
C GLN A 169 9.61 21.06 12.27
N SER A 170 8.32 20.83 12.55
CA SER A 170 7.88 19.82 13.52
C SER A 170 6.88 18.86 12.90
N LEU A 171 6.80 17.65 13.45
CA LEU A 171 5.80 16.66 13.09
C LEU A 171 4.86 16.46 14.27
N LEU A 172 3.61 16.91 14.13
CA LEU A 172 2.57 16.74 15.14
C LEU A 172 2.04 15.30 15.07
N ILE A 173 1.91 14.64 16.21
CA ILE A 173 1.50 13.24 16.31
C ILE A 173 0.22 13.14 17.15
N TYR A 174 -0.71 12.34 16.67
CA TYR A 174 -2.00 12.08 17.29
C TYR A 174 -2.24 10.58 17.39
N ASP A 175 -3.11 10.18 18.32
CA ASP A 175 -3.54 8.80 18.49
C ASP A 175 -4.50 8.33 17.38
N GLU A 176 -5.08 7.15 17.53
CA GLU A 176 -6.01 6.55 16.56
C GLU A 176 -7.31 7.38 16.42
N ASP A 177 -7.74 8.00 17.51
CA ASP A 177 -8.99 8.76 17.63
C ASP A 177 -8.85 10.24 17.24
N GLY A 178 -7.63 10.73 17.00
CA GLY A 178 -7.32 12.11 16.63
C GLY A 178 -6.96 13.03 17.81
N TYR A 179 -6.71 12.48 19.01
CA TYR A 179 -6.20 13.25 20.14
C TYR A 179 -4.69 13.45 20.02
N MET A 180 -4.24 14.68 20.30
CA MET A 180 -2.83 15.02 20.19
C MET A 180 -2.01 14.32 21.28
N LEU A 181 -0.96 13.61 20.87
CA LEU A 181 0.00 12.97 21.77
C LEU A 181 1.20 13.88 22.03
N GLY A 182 1.66 14.59 21.01
CA GLY A 182 2.82 15.46 21.09
C GLY A 182 3.35 15.86 19.72
N SER A 183 4.59 16.32 19.69
CA SER A 183 5.27 16.73 18.47
C SER A 183 6.75 16.35 18.50
N LEU A 184 7.27 15.85 17.38
CA LEU A 184 8.71 15.76 17.15
C LEU A 184 9.22 17.12 16.66
N ILE A 185 10.30 17.61 17.27
CA ILE A 185 10.92 18.89 16.93
C ILE A 185 12.41 18.69 16.61
N VAL A 186 12.92 19.46 15.66
CA VAL A 186 14.37 19.57 15.40
C VAL A 186 14.97 20.60 16.34
N THR A 187 16.07 20.27 17.00
CA THR A 187 16.84 21.22 17.82
C THR A 187 18.25 21.39 17.24
N ALA A 188 18.74 22.62 17.27
CA ALA A 188 20.08 22.96 16.79
C ALA A 188 21.17 22.87 17.89
N TYR A 189 20.84 22.38 19.08
CA TYR A 189 21.77 22.31 20.21
C TYR A 189 22.74 21.11 20.07
N GLU A 190 23.94 21.21 20.65
CA GLU A 190 24.91 20.11 20.68
C GLU A 190 24.34 18.90 21.46
N GLY A 191 23.82 17.90 20.73
CA GLY A 191 23.19 16.73 21.33
C GLY A 191 22.32 15.95 20.35
N ASP A 192 21.22 15.41 20.85
CA ASP A 192 20.14 14.81 20.05
C ASP A 192 19.57 15.89 19.11
N ARG A 193 19.51 15.62 17.81
CA ARG A 193 18.97 16.60 16.84
C ARG A 193 17.46 16.63 16.81
N VAL A 194 16.82 15.53 17.21
CA VAL A 194 15.36 15.38 17.26
C VAL A 194 14.93 15.07 18.68
N HIS A 195 13.96 15.84 19.18
CA HIS A 195 13.37 15.67 20.50
C HIS A 195 11.86 15.46 20.44
N TRP A 196 11.35 14.70 21.40
CA TRP A 196 9.92 14.59 21.66
C TRP A 196 9.45 15.68 22.61
N ARG A 197 8.36 16.34 22.26
CA ARG A 197 7.64 17.31 23.11
C ARG A 197 6.21 16.82 23.32
N ASN A 198 5.77 16.73 24.57
CA ASN A 198 4.41 16.29 24.89
C ASN A 198 3.35 17.30 24.42
N ALA A 199 2.11 16.84 24.27
CA ALA A 199 1.00 17.71 23.93
C ALA A 199 0.80 18.81 25.00
N PRO A 200 0.49 20.06 24.60
CA PRO A 200 0.17 21.14 25.53
C PRO A 200 -1.03 20.74 26.41
N GLY A 201 -0.99 21.05 27.71
CA GLY A 201 -2.05 20.66 28.65
C GLY A 201 -1.73 19.42 29.49
N THR A 202 -0.76 18.59 29.07
CA THR A 202 -0.24 17.51 29.93
C THR A 202 0.77 18.06 30.93
N PRO A 203 0.79 17.62 32.20
CA PRO A 203 1.82 18.05 33.14
C PRO A 203 3.18 17.68 32.54
N GLU A 204 4.00 18.68 32.24
CA GLU A 204 5.40 18.40 31.93
C GLU A 204 5.99 17.72 33.18
N SER A 205 6.36 16.44 33.04
CA SER A 205 7.59 16.01 33.71
C SER A 205 8.65 16.98 33.19
N ALA A 206 9.09 17.90 34.05
CA ALA A 206 9.90 19.07 33.76
C ALA A 206 10.93 18.83 32.63
N PRO A 207 11.29 19.85 31.82
CA PRO A 207 12.29 19.73 30.78
C PRO A 207 13.61 19.27 31.40
N SER A 208 13.84 17.97 31.38
CA SER A 208 15.12 17.39 31.74
C SER A 208 16.03 17.66 30.57
N ILE A 209 16.75 18.78 30.64
CA ILE A 209 18.01 18.98 29.93
C ILE A 209 18.86 17.75 30.26
N GLY A 210 18.88 16.77 29.35
CA GLY A 210 19.62 15.51 29.49
C GLY A 210 18.83 14.29 30.02
N GLY A 211 17.50 14.32 30.11
CA GLY A 211 16.69 13.16 30.54
C GLY A 211 15.63 12.79 29.51
N SER A 212 15.52 11.50 29.20
CA SER A 212 14.60 10.93 28.22
C SER A 212 13.14 11.34 28.48
N ALA A 213 12.56 12.14 27.59
CA ALA A 213 11.11 12.25 27.49
C ALA A 213 10.58 10.86 27.09
N GLU A 214 10.03 10.13 28.06
CA GLU A 214 9.37 8.85 27.81
C GLU A 214 8.10 9.11 26.99
N LEU A 215 7.91 8.33 25.92
CA LEU A 215 6.70 8.39 25.12
C LEU A 215 5.50 8.02 26.00
N PRO A 216 4.36 8.74 25.93
CA PRO A 216 3.19 8.49 26.74
C PRO A 216 2.75 7.01 26.80
N ASP A 217 2.34 6.56 27.99
CA ASP A 217 1.75 5.24 28.17
C ASP A 217 0.35 5.19 27.53
N GLY A 218 0.09 4.18 26.69
CA GLY A 218 -1.20 4.00 25.99
C GLY A 218 -1.18 4.24 24.48
N ILE A 219 -0.06 4.74 23.92
CA ILE A 219 0.14 4.89 22.48
C ILE A 219 0.07 3.53 21.78
N ASN A 220 -0.47 3.51 20.56
CA ASN A 220 -0.45 2.32 19.72
C ASN A 220 0.99 1.77 19.59
N PRO A 221 1.21 0.45 19.73
CA PRO A 221 2.55 -0.15 19.64
C PRO A 221 3.32 0.23 18.38
N ASP A 222 2.64 0.30 17.23
CA ASP A 222 3.23 0.62 15.93
C ASP A 222 3.65 2.09 15.82
N MET A 223 2.79 3.01 16.29
CA MET A 223 3.14 4.43 16.36
C MET A 223 4.30 4.66 17.34
N LYS A 224 4.28 3.98 18.50
CA LYS A 224 5.38 4.04 19.48
C LYS A 224 6.68 3.51 18.88
N ALA A 225 6.63 2.41 18.12
CA ALA A 225 7.80 1.83 17.46
C ALA A 225 8.38 2.79 16.40
N PHE A 226 7.52 3.38 15.56
CA PHE A 226 7.91 4.42 14.60
C PHE A 226 8.62 5.60 15.28
N LEU A 227 8.01 6.19 16.32
CA LEU A 227 8.60 7.32 17.05
C LEU A 227 9.90 6.94 17.77
N SER A 228 9.95 5.74 18.35
CA SER A 228 11.13 5.28 19.07
C SER A 228 12.34 5.13 18.15
N GLU A 229 12.15 4.73 16.89
CA GLU A 229 13.23 4.58 15.92
C GLU A 229 13.80 5.96 15.51
N PHE A 230 12.93 6.97 15.32
CA PHE A 230 13.37 8.35 15.07
C PHE A 230 14.23 8.89 16.22
N LEU A 231 13.77 8.69 17.47
CA LEU A 231 14.49 9.13 18.66
C LEU A 231 15.79 8.33 18.88
N ARG A 232 15.77 7.01 18.62
CA ARG A 232 16.95 6.15 18.73
C ARG A 232 18.04 6.58 17.76
N ARG A 233 17.71 6.83 16.50
CA ARG A 233 18.68 7.28 15.48
C ARG A 233 19.25 8.67 15.78
N SER A 234 18.40 9.59 16.24
CA SER A 234 18.83 10.90 16.74
C SER A 234 19.87 10.77 17.86
N ARG A 235 19.68 9.84 18.81
CA ARG A 235 20.60 9.61 19.95
C ARG A 235 21.89 8.90 19.55
N GLU A 236 21.77 7.77 18.85
CA GLU A 236 22.89 6.88 18.57
C GLU A 236 23.77 7.41 17.43
N HIS A 237 23.15 7.95 16.38
CA HIS A 237 23.84 8.38 15.17
C HIS A 237 23.99 9.92 15.07
N LYS A 238 23.32 10.69 15.95
CA LYS A 238 23.27 12.17 15.89
C LYS A 238 22.80 12.70 14.54
N GLU A 239 21.94 11.93 13.88
CA GLU A 239 21.37 12.23 12.58
C GLU A 239 20.08 13.04 12.72
N ASP A 240 19.88 13.98 11.80
CA ASP A 240 18.58 14.63 11.63
C ASP A 240 17.76 13.82 10.62
N VAL A 241 16.88 12.97 11.14
CA VAL A 241 15.97 12.14 10.34
C VAL A 241 14.66 12.88 10.05
N LEU A 242 14.32 13.91 10.83
CA LEU A 242 13.03 14.59 10.74
C LEU A 242 12.99 15.57 9.56
N THR A 243 14.04 16.38 9.35
CA THR A 243 14.06 17.32 8.21
C THR A 243 13.97 16.58 6.87
N PRO A 244 14.76 15.52 6.59
CA PRO A 244 14.60 14.72 5.37
C PRO A 244 13.23 14.07 5.23
N PHE A 245 12.62 13.64 6.35
CA PHE A 245 11.26 13.10 6.34
C PHE A 245 10.23 14.15 5.92
N LEU A 246 10.31 15.36 6.46
CA LEU A 246 9.40 16.46 6.13
C LEU A 246 9.53 16.88 4.66
N ASP A 247 10.76 16.96 4.13
CA ASP A 247 11.02 17.26 2.72
C ASP A 247 10.49 16.16 1.78
N LEU A 248 10.65 14.88 2.17
CA LEU A 248 10.11 13.73 1.44
C LEU A 248 8.58 13.79 1.39
N VAL A 249 7.95 14.06 2.54
CA VAL A 249 6.49 14.21 2.63
C VAL A 249 6.00 15.39 1.79
N ASP A 250 6.69 16.52 1.81
CA ASP A 250 6.35 17.68 0.97
C ASP A 250 6.42 17.33 -0.52
N SER A 251 7.51 16.66 -0.93
CA SER A 251 7.69 16.18 -2.32
C SER A 251 6.60 15.20 -2.75
N ALA A 252 6.19 14.30 -1.85
CA ALA A 252 5.10 13.37 -2.12
C ALA A 252 3.77 14.12 -2.26
N LEU A 253 3.42 14.97 -1.29
CA LEU A 253 2.16 15.72 -1.29
C LEU A 253 2.03 16.72 -2.44
N TRP A 254 3.15 17.16 -3.02
CA TRP A 254 3.18 17.96 -4.25
C TRP A 254 2.66 17.19 -5.47
N VAL A 255 2.97 15.89 -5.56
CA VAL A 255 2.53 15.02 -6.67
C VAL A 255 1.13 14.46 -6.43
N ILE A 256 0.81 14.17 -5.17
CA ILE A 256 -0.49 13.63 -4.75
C ILE A 256 -1.55 14.74 -4.83
N HIS A 257 -2.26 14.76 -5.95
CA HIS A 257 -3.30 15.74 -6.23
C HIS A 257 -4.65 15.04 -6.36
N GLN A 258 -5.50 15.26 -5.36
CA GLN A 258 -6.92 14.95 -5.42
C GLN A 258 -7.65 16.21 -5.91
N PRO A 259 -8.50 16.13 -6.96
CA PRO A 259 -9.40 17.23 -7.29
C PRO A 259 -10.32 17.46 -6.09
N ASP A 260 -10.36 18.70 -5.59
CA ASP A 260 -11.05 19.18 -4.39
C ASP A 260 -12.28 18.33 -4.01
N SER A 261 -12.05 17.26 -3.24
CA SER A 261 -13.13 16.67 -2.47
C SER A 261 -13.36 17.60 -1.28
N THR A 262 -14.64 17.84 -0.99
CA THR A 262 -15.21 18.84 -0.06
C THR A 262 -14.76 18.74 1.41
N GLY A 263 -13.63 18.10 1.70
CA GLY A 263 -13.06 17.86 3.02
C GLY A 263 -11.63 18.37 3.18
N SER A 264 -11.08 19.18 2.26
CA SER A 264 -9.84 19.93 2.53
C SER A 264 -10.10 20.93 3.65
N THR A 265 -10.00 20.46 4.89
CA THR A 265 -10.13 21.29 6.07
C THR A 265 -9.15 22.45 5.93
N GLY A 266 -9.56 23.67 6.31
CA GLY A 266 -8.68 24.84 6.23
C GLY A 266 -7.31 24.68 6.91
N LEU A 267 -7.10 23.61 7.71
CA LEU A 267 -5.79 23.22 8.25
C LEU A 267 -4.76 23.00 7.18
N SER A 268 -5.10 22.28 6.11
CA SER A 268 -4.15 21.90 5.07
C SER A 268 -3.68 23.09 4.21
N GLN A 269 -4.30 24.27 4.39
CA GLN A 269 -3.85 25.51 3.76
C GLN A 269 -2.82 26.26 4.61
N TYR A 270 -2.77 26.01 5.93
CA TYR A 270 -1.89 26.72 6.88
C TYR A 270 -0.79 25.83 7.44
N ALA A 271 -1.03 24.52 7.51
CA ALA A 271 -0.03 23.49 7.76
C ALA A 271 -0.12 22.42 6.67
N GLY A 272 0.63 21.33 6.84
CA GLY A 272 0.55 20.20 5.94
C GLY A 272 -0.79 19.46 5.99
N LYS A 273 -0.98 18.58 5.01
CA LYS A 273 -2.12 17.64 5.00
C LYS A 273 -1.94 16.58 6.09
N PRO A 274 -3.03 16.13 6.75
CA PRO A 274 -2.96 15.03 7.69
C PRO A 274 -2.59 13.73 6.98
N LEU A 275 -1.71 12.96 7.59
CA LEU A 275 -1.25 11.65 7.14
C LEU A 275 -1.70 10.59 8.13
N ALA A 276 -2.04 9.41 7.61
CA ALA A 276 -2.38 8.26 8.42
C ALA A 276 -1.25 7.23 8.38
N LEU A 277 -0.88 6.70 9.56
CA LEU A 277 -0.11 5.46 9.67
C LEU A 277 -1.10 4.30 9.77
N VAL A 278 -1.08 3.38 8.80
CA VAL A 278 -2.04 2.27 8.73
C VAL A 278 -1.36 0.92 8.56
N LYS A 279 -1.98 -0.14 9.06
CA LYS A 279 -1.48 -1.52 8.88
C LYS A 279 -2.23 -2.26 7.79
N ALA A 280 -1.47 -2.99 6.99
CA ALA A 280 -1.99 -3.84 5.94
C ALA A 280 -1.21 -5.16 5.86
N ARG A 281 -1.83 -6.15 5.25
CA ARG A 281 -1.19 -7.42 4.90
C ARG A 281 -1.51 -7.78 3.46
N VAL A 282 -0.49 -8.19 2.74
CA VAL A 282 -0.62 -8.61 1.34
C VAL A 282 -0.24 -10.08 1.21
N GLU A 283 -1.10 -10.84 0.55
CA GLU A 283 -0.95 -12.28 0.40
C GLU A 283 -1.24 -12.72 -1.04
N LEU A 284 -0.53 -13.74 -1.51
CA LEU A 284 -0.84 -14.43 -2.75
C LEU A 284 -1.71 -15.65 -2.45
N VAL A 285 -2.98 -15.59 -2.83
CA VAL A 285 -3.94 -16.66 -2.58
C VAL A 285 -4.12 -17.49 -3.84
N GLN A 286 -3.79 -18.77 -3.75
CA GLN A 286 -3.97 -19.73 -4.84
C GLN A 286 -5.28 -20.51 -4.70
N ALA A 287 -5.85 -20.94 -5.82
CA ALA A 287 -7.03 -21.79 -5.83
C ALA A 287 -6.67 -23.23 -5.46
N GLY A 288 -6.79 -23.57 -4.17
CA GLY A 288 -6.40 -24.87 -3.62
C GLY A 288 -4.89 -24.97 -3.35
N PRO A 289 -4.39 -26.14 -2.91
CA PRO A 289 -2.99 -26.30 -2.53
C PRO A 289 -2.07 -26.02 -3.73
N PRO A 290 -0.84 -25.51 -3.50
CA PRO A 290 0.08 -25.17 -4.58
C PRO A 290 0.37 -26.38 -5.45
N ALA A 291 0.29 -26.20 -6.76
CA ALA A 291 0.61 -27.27 -7.69
C ALA A 291 2.04 -27.79 -7.46
N ALA A 292 2.17 -29.10 -7.37
CA ALA A 292 3.44 -29.79 -7.16
C ALA A 292 3.79 -30.67 -8.36
N TYR A 293 5.09 -30.94 -8.49
CA TYR A 293 5.61 -31.86 -9.50
C TYR A 293 5.05 -33.28 -9.32
N LYS A 294 4.42 -33.85 -10.36
CA LYS A 294 3.82 -35.18 -10.34
C LYS A 294 4.84 -36.23 -10.76
N PHE A 295 5.37 -36.96 -9.80
CA PHE A 295 6.29 -38.07 -10.05
C PHE A 295 5.57 -39.42 -10.07
N PHE A 296 6.02 -40.35 -10.93
CA PHE A 296 5.55 -41.73 -10.92
C PHE A 296 6.69 -42.67 -10.49
N GLU A 297 6.47 -43.42 -9.41
CA GLU A 297 7.43 -44.31 -8.75
C GLU A 297 7.83 -45.52 -9.61
N THR A 298 8.60 -45.30 -10.66
CA THR A 298 9.38 -46.37 -11.33
C THR A 298 10.88 -46.17 -11.13
N PHE A 299 11.28 -45.11 -10.43
CA PHE A 299 12.68 -44.76 -10.17
C PHE A 299 13.07 -45.19 -8.75
N LYS A 300 13.97 -46.17 -8.64
CA LYS A 300 14.64 -46.55 -7.39
C LYS A 300 15.93 -45.75 -7.23
N GLY A 301 15.84 -44.43 -7.20
CA GLY A 301 16.97 -43.53 -6.95
C GLY A 301 16.90 -42.92 -5.54
N PRO A 302 18.03 -42.50 -4.93
CA PRO A 302 18.07 -41.93 -3.58
C PRO A 302 17.56 -40.49 -3.48
N ASP A 303 17.32 -39.83 -4.61
CA ASP A 303 17.06 -38.40 -4.66
C ASP A 303 15.55 -38.14 -4.71
N SER A 304 15.01 -37.59 -3.62
CA SER A 304 13.69 -36.95 -3.63
C SER A 304 13.65 -35.92 -4.77
N PRO A 305 12.57 -35.85 -5.56
CA PRO A 305 12.47 -34.83 -6.60
C PRO A 305 12.66 -33.44 -5.98
N PRO A 306 13.43 -32.53 -6.62
CA PRO A 306 13.60 -31.18 -6.12
C PRO A 306 12.23 -30.51 -6.00
N ASP A 307 12.05 -29.70 -4.95
CA ASP A 307 10.84 -28.92 -4.76
C ASP A 307 10.79 -27.79 -5.80
N ILE A 308 10.20 -28.07 -6.97
CA ILE A 308 9.99 -27.10 -8.06
C ILE A 308 8.67 -26.33 -7.84
N SER A 309 8.10 -26.35 -6.64
CA SER A 309 6.85 -25.64 -6.33
C SER A 309 7.02 -24.12 -6.37
N ILE A 310 5.88 -23.43 -6.40
CA ILE A 310 5.85 -21.97 -6.33
C ILE A 310 6.18 -21.43 -4.93
N ASN A 311 6.33 -22.28 -3.91
CA ASN A 311 6.52 -21.85 -2.52
C ASN A 311 7.79 -21.01 -2.31
N GLN A 312 8.81 -21.21 -3.14
CA GLN A 312 10.07 -20.43 -3.10
C GLN A 312 10.00 -19.16 -3.94
N PHE A 313 8.95 -18.99 -4.75
CA PHE A 313 8.78 -17.81 -5.59
C PHE A 313 8.36 -16.62 -4.72
N LYS A 314 9.07 -15.51 -4.90
CA LYS A 314 8.70 -14.21 -4.37
C LYS A 314 8.30 -13.32 -5.53
N MET A 315 7.06 -12.85 -5.51
CA MET A 315 6.53 -11.97 -6.55
C MET A 315 6.88 -10.53 -6.22
N PRO A 316 7.52 -9.80 -7.15
CA PRO A 316 7.74 -8.37 -6.96
C PRO A 316 6.39 -7.63 -7.02
N LEU A 317 6.15 -6.76 -6.05
CA LEU A 317 4.97 -5.92 -5.95
C LEU A 317 5.38 -4.47 -5.74
N TRP A 318 4.96 -3.61 -6.67
CA TRP A 318 5.09 -2.16 -6.52
C TRP A 318 3.92 -1.63 -5.69
N ILE A 319 4.24 -0.88 -4.63
CA ILE A 319 3.27 -0.20 -3.77
C ILE A 319 3.28 1.28 -4.12
N GLY A 320 2.14 1.79 -4.57
CA GLY A 320 1.98 3.16 -5.02
C GLY A 320 2.46 3.37 -6.46
N GLU A 321 1.80 4.29 -7.16
CA GLU A 321 2.17 4.71 -8.51
C GLU A 321 2.36 6.23 -8.61
N THR A 322 3.61 6.66 -8.88
CA THR A 322 3.99 8.08 -8.88
C THR A 322 3.48 8.85 -10.08
N HIS A 323 3.19 8.17 -11.21
CA HIS A 323 2.60 8.81 -12.38
C HIS A 323 1.08 9.03 -12.26
N HIS A 324 0.45 8.43 -11.24
CA HIS A 324 -0.97 8.57 -10.99
C HIS A 324 -1.21 9.52 -9.82
N THR A 325 -1.61 10.76 -10.09
CA THR A 325 -1.76 11.80 -9.05
C THR A 325 -2.82 11.46 -7.99
N GLY A 326 -3.73 10.54 -8.29
CA GLY A 326 -4.73 10.06 -7.34
C GLY A 326 -4.22 8.99 -6.36
N ASP A 327 -2.97 8.54 -6.51
CA ASP A 327 -2.36 7.58 -5.59
C ASP A 327 -1.90 8.30 -4.31
N GLY A 328 -2.40 7.86 -3.15
CA GLY A 328 -2.14 8.47 -1.85
C GLY A 328 -0.87 8.02 -1.15
N MET A 329 -0.07 7.16 -1.78
CA MET A 329 1.03 6.48 -1.11
C MET A 329 2.24 7.40 -0.92
N ILE A 330 2.70 7.57 0.32
CA ILE A 330 3.91 8.35 0.64
C ILE A 330 5.09 7.41 0.87
N GLY A 331 4.91 6.35 1.65
CA GLY A 331 5.95 5.36 1.90
C GLY A 331 5.51 4.25 2.85
N PHE A 332 6.29 3.18 2.94
CA PHE A 332 5.94 2.00 3.71
C PHE A 332 7.12 1.41 4.47
N PHE A 333 6.76 0.62 5.48
CA PHE A 333 7.61 -0.24 6.26
C PHE A 333 7.23 -1.69 5.98
N VAL A 334 8.24 -2.55 5.83
CA VAL A 334 8.07 -3.99 5.69
C VAL A 334 8.40 -4.62 7.03
N HIS A 335 7.45 -5.38 7.58
CA HIS A 335 7.67 -6.15 8.80
C HIS A 335 8.08 -7.55 8.40
N ASP A 336 9.31 -7.94 8.72
CA ASP A 336 9.76 -9.32 8.62
C ASP A 336 9.18 -10.14 9.79
N ASP A 337 8.90 -11.43 9.56
CA ASP A 337 8.41 -12.37 10.57
C ASP A 337 9.43 -12.69 11.68
N ASP A 338 10.66 -12.17 11.55
CA ASP A 338 11.70 -12.36 12.55
C ASP A 338 11.35 -11.53 13.80
N HIS A 339 11.31 -12.20 14.95
CA HIS A 339 10.66 -11.73 16.19
C HIS A 339 11.30 -10.49 16.85
N ASP A 340 12.21 -9.80 16.16
CA ASP A 340 12.87 -8.59 16.63
C ASP A 340 11.99 -7.37 16.30
N HIS A 341 11.42 -6.76 17.35
CA HIS A 341 10.32 -5.80 17.36
C HIS A 341 10.59 -4.43 16.69
N THR A 342 11.19 -4.38 15.50
CA THR A 342 11.61 -3.12 14.87
C THR A 342 11.45 -3.13 13.35
N GLY A 343 10.25 -3.45 12.86
CA GLY A 343 9.90 -3.30 11.43
C GLY A 343 9.97 -1.86 10.91
N TYR A 344 10.22 -0.87 11.78
CA TYR A 344 10.35 0.55 11.43
C TYR A 344 11.80 1.01 11.15
N LYS A 345 12.78 0.09 11.10
CA LYS A 345 14.21 0.39 10.89
C LYS A 345 14.54 1.04 9.53
N GLN A 346 13.69 0.86 8.51
CA GLN A 346 13.92 1.36 7.14
C GLN A 346 12.62 1.86 6.53
N PHE A 347 12.61 3.11 6.07
CA PHE A 347 11.48 3.71 5.38
C PHE A 347 11.66 3.63 3.86
N ASN A 348 10.74 2.94 3.19
CA ASN A 348 10.75 2.78 1.73
C ASN A 348 9.78 3.77 1.12
N SER A 349 10.24 4.60 0.18
CA SER A 349 9.39 5.56 -0.52
C SER A 349 9.87 5.75 -1.96
N ALA A 350 8.93 6.02 -2.86
CA ALA A 350 9.26 6.45 -4.22
C ALA A 350 9.77 7.91 -4.28
N PHE A 351 9.60 8.68 -3.21
CA PHE A 351 9.98 10.08 -3.09
C PHE A 351 11.24 10.29 -2.23
N ALA A 352 11.85 9.21 -1.73
CA ALA A 352 13.09 9.31 -0.99
C ALA A 352 14.20 9.85 -1.91
N ASP A 353 14.82 10.96 -1.50
CA ASP A 353 16.00 11.50 -2.17
C ASP A 353 17.25 10.72 -1.74
N THR A 354 18.05 10.34 -2.72
CA THR A 354 19.36 9.70 -2.53
C THR A 354 20.44 10.67 -2.02
N GLY A 355 20.15 11.97 -1.96
CA GLY A 355 21.06 13.02 -1.48
C GLY A 355 21.26 13.07 0.04
N TYR A 356 20.39 12.44 0.83
CA TYR A 356 20.50 12.44 2.28
C TYR A 356 21.58 11.45 2.77
N THR A 357 22.28 11.81 3.84
CA THR A 357 23.37 10.99 4.42
C THR A 357 22.87 9.81 5.26
N SER A 358 21.55 9.69 5.49
CA SER A 358 20.98 8.66 6.37
C SER A 358 20.61 7.40 5.61
N ASP A 359 21.05 6.24 6.09
CA ASP A 359 20.66 4.91 5.58
C ASP A 359 19.19 4.53 5.90
N TYR A 360 18.44 5.43 6.56
CA TYR A 360 17.05 5.20 6.94
C TYR A 360 16.09 5.24 5.75
N PHE A 361 16.31 6.17 4.82
CA PHE A 361 15.44 6.41 3.68
C PHE A 361 15.93 5.60 2.48
N ARG A 362 15.06 4.78 1.91
CA ARG A 362 15.36 4.01 0.70
C ARG A 362 14.45 4.46 -0.44
N HIS A 363 15.07 4.81 -1.55
CA HIS A 363 14.37 4.98 -2.82
C HIS A 363 13.96 3.61 -3.36
N ASN A 364 12.89 3.07 -2.79
CA ASN A 364 12.36 1.77 -3.10
C ASN A 364 10.83 1.81 -3.02
N ARG A 365 10.18 1.30 -4.06
CA ARG A 365 8.72 1.13 -4.11
C ARG A 365 8.30 -0.33 -4.25
N GLN A 366 9.25 -1.26 -4.23
CA GLN A 366 9.01 -2.68 -4.47
C GLN A 366 9.14 -3.47 -3.17
N VAL A 367 8.19 -4.38 -2.95
CA VAL A 367 8.25 -5.42 -1.93
C VAL A 367 8.11 -6.79 -2.58
N ASP A 368 8.76 -7.79 -2.01
CA ASP A 368 8.71 -9.16 -2.50
C ASP A 368 7.69 -9.96 -1.69
N VAL A 369 6.56 -10.33 -2.30
CA VAL A 369 5.50 -11.09 -1.65
C VAL A 369 5.72 -12.59 -1.88
N PRO A 370 5.88 -13.40 -0.82
CA PRO A 370 6.05 -14.84 -0.97
C PRO A 370 4.76 -15.49 -1.48
N ALA A 371 4.89 -16.44 -2.41
CA ALA A 371 3.79 -17.26 -2.90
C ALA A 371 3.51 -18.51 -2.03
N SER A 372 4.24 -18.65 -0.92
CA SER A 372 4.08 -19.74 0.04
C SER A 372 2.84 -19.54 0.92
N GLU A 373 2.02 -20.56 1.06
CA GLU A 373 0.90 -20.57 2.01
C GLU A 373 1.36 -20.58 3.48
N TYR A 374 2.63 -20.95 3.74
CA TYR A 374 3.16 -21.09 5.11
C TYR A 374 3.62 -19.78 5.74
N THR A 375 3.78 -18.71 4.95
CA THR A 375 4.34 -17.43 5.42
C THR A 375 3.27 -16.43 5.87
N GLY A 376 1.98 -16.72 5.70
CA GLY A 376 0.91 -15.85 6.20
C GLY A 376 0.84 -14.45 5.56
N GLY A 377 1.52 -14.23 4.43
CA GLY A 377 1.60 -12.96 3.71
C GLY A 377 2.64 -11.98 4.27
N THR A 378 2.85 -10.87 3.57
CA THR A 378 3.76 -9.79 3.98
C THR A 378 3.00 -8.73 4.76
N ALA A 379 3.40 -8.47 6.01
CA ALA A 379 2.84 -7.39 6.82
C ALA A 379 3.53 -6.05 6.52
N LEU A 380 2.73 -4.99 6.40
CA LEU A 380 3.17 -3.67 5.99
C LEU A 380 2.56 -2.61 6.91
N SER A 381 3.35 -1.57 7.20
CA SER A 381 2.79 -0.29 7.70
C SER A 381 2.95 0.76 6.63
N LEU A 382 1.85 1.41 6.26
CA LEU A 382 1.79 2.40 5.18
C LEU A 382 1.60 3.79 5.79
N ILE A 383 2.33 4.76 5.25
CA ILE A 383 2.06 6.19 5.44
C ILE A 383 1.41 6.69 4.15
N MET A 384 0.20 7.23 4.28
CA MET A 384 -0.59 7.66 3.13
C MET A 384 -1.45 8.89 3.43
N ASP A 385 -1.88 9.58 2.38
CA ASP A 385 -2.99 10.52 2.44
C ASP A 385 -4.29 9.72 2.70
N PRO A 386 -5.00 9.97 3.82
CA PRO A 386 -6.17 9.19 4.23
C PRO A 386 -7.33 9.28 3.23
N TYR A 387 -7.39 10.34 2.43
CA TYR A 387 -8.48 10.55 1.47
C TYR A 387 -8.21 9.87 0.14
N ALA A 388 -6.97 9.51 -0.17
CA ALA A 388 -6.59 9.00 -1.48
C ALA A 388 -6.62 7.46 -1.56
N THR A 389 -6.64 6.95 -2.79
CA THR A 389 -6.59 5.51 -3.08
C THR A 389 -5.14 5.07 -3.21
N ILE A 390 -4.79 3.86 -2.78
CA ILE A 390 -3.49 3.24 -3.03
C ILE A 390 -3.60 2.18 -4.12
N HIS A 391 -2.59 2.07 -4.98
CA HIS A 391 -2.52 1.05 -6.03
C HIS A 391 -1.38 0.07 -5.76
N LEU A 392 -1.66 -1.22 -5.91
CA LEU A 392 -0.66 -2.28 -5.83
C LEU A 392 -0.53 -2.95 -7.20
N ILE A 393 0.70 -2.98 -7.74
CA ILE A 393 0.99 -3.37 -9.13
C ILE A 393 2.04 -4.48 -9.13
N SER A 394 1.76 -5.64 -9.73
CA SER A 394 2.72 -6.76 -9.82
C SER A 394 3.17 -7.09 -11.24
N GLY A 395 2.51 -6.55 -12.26
CA GLY A 395 2.75 -6.86 -13.68
C GLY A 395 2.28 -8.26 -14.12
N MET A 396 1.91 -9.15 -13.20
CA MET A 396 1.40 -10.50 -13.47
C MET A 396 -0.09 -10.66 -13.15
N LEU A 397 -0.55 -9.97 -12.10
CA LEU A 397 -1.93 -9.96 -11.63
C LEU A 397 -2.57 -8.59 -11.90
N PRO A 398 -3.91 -8.50 -11.94
CA PRO A 398 -4.59 -7.22 -12.04
C PRO A 398 -4.15 -6.25 -10.94
N VAL A 399 -4.18 -4.95 -11.26
CA VAL A 399 -3.92 -3.89 -10.28
C VAL A 399 -4.98 -3.96 -9.18
N VAL A 400 -4.53 -3.90 -7.93
CA VAL A 400 -5.40 -3.90 -6.75
C VAL A 400 -5.47 -2.47 -6.21
N GLU A 401 -6.67 -1.99 -5.95
CA GLU A 401 -6.95 -0.62 -5.52
C GLU A 401 -7.65 -0.64 -4.15
N HIS A 402 -7.14 0.11 -3.18
CA HIS A 402 -7.75 0.22 -1.85
C HIS A 402 -7.81 1.66 -1.36
N ARG A 403 -8.88 1.98 -0.64
CA ARG A 403 -9.09 3.27 0.02
C ARG A 403 -9.60 3.02 1.44
N LEU A 404 -9.22 3.89 2.38
CA LEU A 404 -9.82 3.89 3.71
C LEU A 404 -11.28 4.37 3.62
N PRO A 405 -12.24 3.68 4.26
CA PRO A 405 -13.62 4.15 4.29
C PRO A 405 -13.72 5.54 4.97
N PRO A 406 -14.44 6.51 4.37
CA PRO A 406 -14.59 7.87 4.94
C PRO A 406 -15.07 7.87 6.40
N ASP A 407 -16.04 7.00 6.72
CA ASP A 407 -16.61 6.88 8.07
C ASP A 407 -15.57 6.53 9.15
N ARG A 408 -14.44 5.93 8.77
CA ARG A 408 -13.34 5.57 9.68
C ARG A 408 -12.35 6.70 9.91
N ILE A 409 -12.35 7.72 9.06
CA ILE A 409 -11.38 8.82 9.12
C ILE A 409 -12.01 10.13 9.56
N GLU A 410 -13.27 10.42 9.21
CA GLU A 410 -13.91 11.72 9.46
C GLU A 410 -13.93 12.13 10.95
N ALA A 411 -14.30 11.19 11.84
CA ALA A 411 -14.39 11.49 13.27
C ALA A 411 -13.04 11.90 13.87
N ALA A 412 -11.97 11.21 13.49
CA ALA A 412 -10.62 11.53 13.95
C ALA A 412 -10.11 12.83 13.30
N LEU A 413 -10.30 12.99 12.00
CA LEU A 413 -9.89 14.18 11.25
C LEU A 413 -10.58 15.46 11.77
N ASN A 414 -11.83 15.38 12.20
CA ASN A 414 -12.56 16.50 12.81
C ASN A 414 -12.04 16.89 14.20
N ARG A 415 -11.38 15.97 14.91
CA ARG A 415 -10.74 16.24 16.21
C ARG A 415 -9.33 16.82 16.07
N LEU A 416 -8.71 16.72 14.89
CA LEU A 416 -7.37 17.24 14.67
C LEU A 416 -7.34 18.78 14.82
N TYR A 417 -6.36 19.25 15.58
CA TYR A 417 -6.07 20.67 15.78
C TYR A 417 -4.57 20.90 15.67
N LEU A 418 -4.16 22.08 15.22
CA LEU A 418 -2.74 22.45 15.17
C LEU A 418 -2.32 23.17 16.43
N THR A 419 -1.05 23.04 16.81
CA THR A 419 -0.44 23.84 17.87
C THR A 419 0.87 24.43 17.37
N PHE A 420 1.03 25.73 17.55
CA PHE A 420 2.26 26.47 17.23
C PHE A 420 2.88 26.97 18.51
N TYR A 421 4.19 26.77 18.68
CA TYR A 421 4.87 27.32 19.85
C TYR A 421 5.05 28.82 19.66
N LEU A 422 4.69 29.61 20.67
CA LEU A 422 4.76 31.06 20.62
C LEU A 422 5.36 31.60 21.93
N GLY A 423 6.59 32.09 21.85
CA GLY A 423 7.28 32.67 23.00
C GLY A 423 8.65 33.25 22.67
N PRO A 424 9.14 34.21 23.48
CA PRO A 424 8.43 34.88 24.57
C PRO A 424 7.50 36.01 24.07
N LEU A 425 6.25 36.04 24.56
CA LEU A 425 5.29 37.11 24.33
C LEU A 425 5.23 38.06 25.53
N LEU A 426 5.19 39.36 25.27
CA LEU A 426 4.97 40.36 26.32
C LEU A 426 3.47 40.53 26.53
N ALA A 427 2.97 40.05 27.67
CA ALA A 427 1.57 40.15 28.07
C ALA A 427 1.40 41.10 29.27
N GLY A 428 0.31 41.85 29.29
CA GLY A 428 -0.03 42.80 30.35
C GLY A 428 -1.20 42.32 31.19
N GLY A 429 -1.68 43.15 32.11
CA GLY A 429 -2.87 42.84 32.90
C GLY A 429 -4.19 42.76 32.10
N GLN A 430 -4.18 43.09 30.80
CA GLN A 430 -5.33 42.98 29.91
C GLN A 430 -4.99 42.14 28.68
N SER A 431 -6.04 41.48 28.17
CA SER A 431 -6.09 40.38 27.19
C SER A 431 -4.98 40.31 26.13
N TYR A 432 -4.64 39.09 25.71
CA TYR A 432 -3.65 38.84 24.68
C TYR A 432 -4.07 39.46 23.33
N VAL A 433 -3.22 40.34 22.79
CA VAL A 433 -3.37 40.91 21.45
C VAL A 433 -2.35 40.24 20.54
N MET A 434 -2.81 39.59 19.47
CA MET A 434 -1.94 38.86 18.54
C MET A 434 -2.38 39.08 17.09
N PRO A 435 -1.45 39.06 16.11
CA PRO A 435 -1.80 39.08 14.69
C PRO A 435 -2.38 37.71 14.29
N LEU A 436 -3.67 37.50 14.52
CA LEU A 436 -4.36 36.26 14.19
C LEU A 436 -4.99 36.33 12.79
N THR A 437 -4.83 35.26 12.01
CA THR A 437 -5.55 35.09 10.74
C THR A 437 -6.98 34.63 11.02
N GLN A 438 -7.95 35.19 10.30
CA GLN A 438 -9.33 34.71 10.35
C GLN A 438 -9.49 33.52 9.41
N LEU A 439 -10.00 32.42 9.96
CA LEU A 439 -10.20 31.17 9.25
C LEU A 439 -11.68 30.77 9.28
N PRO A 440 -12.25 30.28 8.17
CA PRO A 440 -13.62 29.77 8.18
C PRO A 440 -13.77 28.62 9.18
N ASN A 441 -14.79 28.69 10.04
CA ASN A 441 -15.16 27.65 11.00
C ASN A 441 -14.02 27.21 11.93
N ARG A 442 -13.09 28.11 12.27
CA ARG A 442 -11.98 27.82 13.18
C ARG A 442 -11.74 28.94 14.17
N GLU A 443 -11.31 28.54 15.35
CA GLU A 443 -11.02 29.44 16.46
C GLU A 443 -9.60 29.22 16.98
N TRP A 444 -8.99 30.31 17.40
CA TRP A 444 -7.66 30.33 18.01
C TRP A 444 -7.79 30.35 19.52
N GLU A 445 -7.02 29.50 20.18
CA GLU A 445 -6.89 29.45 21.64
C GLU A 445 -5.42 29.57 22.01
N PHE A 446 -5.12 30.25 23.12
CA PHE A 446 -3.76 30.36 23.63
C PHE A 446 -3.62 29.57 24.92
N ILE A 447 -2.75 28.57 24.91
CA ILE A 447 -2.46 27.68 26.04
C ILE A 447 -1.20 28.18 26.72
N THR A 448 -1.29 28.51 28.01
CA THR A 448 -0.16 29.03 28.80
C THR A 448 -0.02 28.29 30.11
N PRO A 449 1.19 28.17 30.67
CA PRO A 449 1.35 27.67 32.03
C PRO A 449 0.79 28.71 33.01
N GLY A 450 -0.23 28.32 33.78
CA GLY A 450 -0.82 29.17 34.81
C GLY A 450 0.07 29.29 36.06
N GLU A 451 -0.28 30.22 36.95
CA GLU A 451 0.52 30.55 38.15
C GLU A 451 0.72 29.35 39.12
N ASN A 452 -0.14 28.32 39.02
CA ASN A 452 -0.08 27.10 39.84
C ASN A 452 0.54 25.89 39.10
N GLY A 453 1.14 26.10 37.92
CA GLY A 453 1.63 25.01 37.05
C GLY A 453 0.54 24.26 36.29
N ALA A 454 -0.74 24.63 36.48
CA ALA A 454 -1.85 24.14 35.67
C ALA A 454 -1.96 24.94 34.37
N TRP A 455 -2.15 24.25 33.25
CA TRP A 455 -2.34 24.88 31.94
C TRP A 455 -3.65 25.68 31.88
N VAL A 456 -3.59 26.90 31.35
CA VAL A 456 -4.73 27.80 31.16
C VAL A 456 -4.95 27.99 29.66
N GLU A 457 -6.11 27.57 29.17
CA GLU A 457 -6.57 27.85 27.81
C GLU A 457 -7.34 29.18 27.76
N THR A 458 -6.91 30.09 26.90
CA THR A 458 -7.54 31.41 26.72
C THR A 458 -8.09 31.54 25.30
N SER A 459 -9.42 31.54 25.14
CA SER A 459 -10.10 31.68 23.85
C SER A 459 -10.38 33.15 23.45
N ASN A 460 -10.33 34.09 24.40
CA ASN A 460 -10.57 35.52 24.16
C ASN A 460 -9.31 36.24 23.65
N LEU A 461 -8.87 35.89 22.44
CA LEU A 461 -7.74 36.53 21.77
C LEU A 461 -8.22 37.69 20.90
N TYR A 462 -7.55 38.85 21.00
CA TYR A 462 -7.89 40.03 20.23
C TYR A 462 -6.96 40.17 19.02
N PRO A 463 -7.49 40.31 17.78
CA PRO A 463 -6.66 40.53 16.61
C PRO A 463 -5.98 41.89 16.70
N SER A 464 -4.71 41.97 16.28
CA SER A 464 -4.00 43.25 16.23
C SER A 464 -4.62 44.18 15.19
N ASN A 465 -4.79 45.46 15.55
CA ASN A 465 -5.42 46.48 14.69
C ASN A 465 -4.39 47.34 13.92
N GLY A 466 -3.14 46.88 13.81
CA GLY A 466 -2.04 47.60 13.14
C GLY A 466 -1.51 48.83 13.88
N ASN A 467 -2.10 49.22 15.01
CA ASN A 467 -1.61 50.33 15.83
C ASN A 467 -0.53 49.85 16.81
N ALA A 468 0.55 50.61 16.93
CA ALA A 468 1.56 50.38 17.96
C ALA A 468 0.93 50.62 19.34
N PHE A 469 0.98 49.61 20.20
CA PHE A 469 0.51 49.67 21.57
C PHE A 469 1.60 49.17 22.50
N LEU A 470 1.80 49.88 23.62
CA LEU A 470 2.70 49.44 24.68
C LEU A 470 1.87 48.75 25.75
N VAL A 471 2.25 47.52 26.08
CA VAL A 471 1.53 46.69 27.05
C VAL A 471 1.55 47.34 28.44
N PRO A 472 0.38 47.53 29.10
CA PRO A 472 0.31 48.19 30.40
C PRO A 472 0.90 47.30 31.49
N SER A 473 1.60 47.94 32.42
CA SER A 473 2.20 47.29 33.60
C SER A 473 1.13 46.62 34.48
N PRO A 474 1.41 45.45 35.10
CA PRO A 474 2.67 44.70 35.06
C PRO A 474 2.84 43.91 33.75
N ILE A 475 3.99 44.08 33.11
CA ILE A 475 4.38 43.32 31.92
C ILE A 475 5.00 42.00 32.38
N LYS A 476 4.45 40.88 31.91
CA LYS A 476 4.98 39.53 32.12
C LYS A 476 5.42 38.97 30.76
N ALA A 477 6.57 38.30 30.74
CA ALA A 477 6.93 37.45 29.61
C ALA A 477 6.18 36.12 29.78
N VAL A 478 5.43 35.72 28.76
CA VAL A 478 4.63 34.50 28.75
C VAL A 478 5.02 33.69 27.53
N GLU A 479 5.24 32.40 27.74
CA GLU A 479 5.44 31.42 26.68
C GLU A 479 4.21 30.50 26.65
N GLY A 480 3.83 30.05 25.45
CA GLY A 480 2.65 29.22 25.31
C GLY A 480 2.50 28.63 23.91
N TRP A 481 1.34 28.02 23.69
CA TRP A 481 0.98 27.39 22.43
C TRP A 481 -0.26 28.03 21.87
N LEU A 482 -0.20 28.42 20.60
CA LEU A 482 -1.37 28.85 19.85
C LEU A 482 -2.03 27.62 19.22
N LYS A 483 -3.23 27.29 19.67
CA LYS A 483 -4.03 26.13 19.25
C LYS A 483 -5.10 26.57 18.25
N LEU A 484 -5.17 25.88 17.11
CA LEU A 484 -6.17 26.10 16.06
C LEU A 484 -7.11 24.91 15.96
N ARG A 485 -8.35 25.06 16.41
CA ARG A 485 -9.37 24.00 16.37
C ARG A 485 -10.55 24.37 15.47
N LEU A 486 -11.35 23.38 15.09
CA LEU A 486 -12.68 23.66 14.53
C LEU A 486 -13.50 24.42 15.57
N GLY A 487 -14.10 25.52 15.14
CA GLY A 487 -15.09 26.24 15.94
C GLY A 487 -16.32 25.37 16.14
N GLU A 488 -16.95 25.45 17.31
CA GLU A 488 -18.24 24.81 17.52
C GLU A 488 -19.22 25.42 16.51
N SER A 489 -19.77 24.59 15.61
CA SER A 489 -20.90 25.05 14.80
C SER A 489 -22.01 25.45 15.77
N PRO A 490 -22.61 26.63 15.66
CA PRO A 490 -23.76 26.95 16.49
C PRO A 490 -24.79 25.86 16.23
N GLU A 491 -25.12 25.09 17.27
CA GLU A 491 -26.19 24.10 17.18
C GLU A 491 -27.40 24.77 16.55
N SER A 492 -27.80 24.28 15.37
CA SER A 492 -29.05 24.67 14.75
C SER A 492 -30.18 24.25 15.67
N GLN A 493 -30.67 25.19 16.48
CA GLN A 493 -31.92 25.08 17.24
C GLN A 493 -33.12 24.87 16.31
#